data_AF-A0A9Q3R097-F1
#
_entry.id   AF-A0A9Q3R097-F1
#
_cell.length_a   1.000
_cell.length_b   1.000
_cell.length_c   1.000
_cell.angle_alpha   90.00
_cell.angle_beta   90.00
_cell.angle_gamma   90.00
#
_symmetry.space_group_name_H-M   'P 1'
#
loop_
_entity.id
_entity.type
_entity.pdbx_description
1 polymer ?
#
loop_
_entity_poly.entity_id
_entity_poly.type
_entity_poly.pdbx_seq_one_letter_code
_entity_poly.pdbx_strand_id
1 'polypeptide(L)'
;MARGGIYRVRCRIYGGRNMIYGLLAVILPTVMIAHPHSAASQTMLSCAGRSDVISFLDRNFGEKLTAVGLVNQNSILEVYAAKSGTWTLVVTDVHGTSCILLSGDSWETMPALPGIET
;
A
#
# COMPACT_ATOMS: atom_id res chain seq x y z
N MET A 1 -15.47 -46.66 -9.90
CA MET A 1 -15.00 -45.88 -11.06
C MET A 1 -13.48 -46.06 -11.22
N ALA A 2 -13.03 -46.10 -12.48
CA ALA A 2 -11.69 -46.29 -13.09
C ALA A 2 -10.43 -46.20 -12.17
N ARG A 3 -9.53 -47.21 -12.11
CA ARG A 3 -8.66 -47.87 -13.12
C ARG A 3 -7.42 -47.06 -13.56
N GLY A 4 -6.24 -47.61 -13.24
CA GLY A 4 -5.03 -47.67 -14.10
C GLY A 4 -4.18 -46.39 -14.19
N GLY A 5 -2.86 -46.42 -14.28
CA GLY A 5 -1.93 -47.52 -14.45
C GLY A 5 -0.49 -46.99 -14.36
N ILE A 6 0.42 -47.86 -13.92
CA ILE A 6 1.85 -47.62 -13.88
C ILE A 6 2.36 -47.55 -15.32
N TYR A 7 2.65 -46.36 -15.83
CA TYR A 7 3.27 -46.21 -17.13
C TYR A 7 4.77 -46.53 -17.03
N ARG A 8 5.13 -47.79 -17.29
CA ARG A 8 6.51 -48.18 -17.63
C ARG A 8 6.89 -47.49 -18.94
N VAL A 9 7.71 -46.45 -18.85
CA VAL A 9 8.29 -45.82 -20.04
C VAL A 9 9.45 -46.70 -20.52
N ARG A 10 9.26 -47.38 -21.66
CA ARG A 10 10.33 -48.06 -22.39
C ARG A 10 11.26 -46.99 -22.96
N CYS A 11 12.52 -47.03 -22.54
CA CYS A 11 13.61 -46.28 -23.14
C CYS A 11 13.72 -46.67 -24.62
N ARG A 12 13.50 -45.71 -25.53
CA ARG A 12 13.89 -45.84 -26.93
C ARG A 12 15.06 -44.91 -27.18
N ILE A 13 16.25 -45.50 -27.23
CA ILE A 13 17.49 -44.86 -27.69
C ILE A 13 17.23 -44.37 -29.12
N TYR A 14 17.24 -43.05 -29.36
CA TYR A 14 17.23 -42.47 -30.70
C TYR A 14 18.32 -41.38 -30.82
N GLY A 15 19.42 -41.78 -31.46
CA GLY A 15 20.26 -40.96 -32.35
C GLY A 15 20.82 -39.63 -31.83
N GLY A 16 22.01 -39.68 -31.22
CA GLY A 16 22.74 -38.54 -30.65
C GLY A 16 23.39 -37.56 -31.65
N ARG A 17 22.63 -36.95 -32.56
CA ARG A 17 23.13 -35.79 -33.35
C ARG A 17 22.13 -34.64 -33.50
N ASN A 18 20.83 -34.92 -33.40
CA ASN A 18 19.77 -33.90 -33.42
C ASN A 18 19.31 -33.47 -32.02
N MET A 19 19.84 -34.10 -30.97
CA MET A 19 19.49 -33.83 -29.56
C MET A 19 20.08 -32.51 -29.04
N ILE A 20 21.20 -32.05 -29.64
CA ILE A 20 21.91 -30.83 -29.22
C ILE A 20 21.12 -29.57 -29.64
N TYR A 21 20.52 -29.58 -30.83
CA TYR A 21 19.71 -28.46 -31.32
C TYR A 21 18.33 -28.35 -30.66
N GLY A 22 17.74 -29.48 -30.25
CA GLY A 22 16.47 -29.48 -29.51
C GLY A 22 16.61 -28.96 -28.08
N LEU A 23 17.75 -29.20 -27.43
CA LEU A 23 18.02 -28.69 -26.08
C LEU A 23 18.18 -27.17 -26.07
N LEU A 24 18.89 -26.57 -27.03
CA LEU A 24 19.09 -25.12 -27.11
C LEU A 24 17.80 -24.30 -27.33
N ALA A 25 16.79 -24.87 -27.98
CA ALA A 25 15.51 -24.19 -28.24
C ALA A 25 14.61 -24.05 -26.99
N VAL A 26 14.88 -24.80 -25.92
CA VAL A 26 14.05 -24.80 -24.69
C VAL A 26 14.68 -23.99 -23.54
N ILE A 27 15.98 -23.71 -23.60
CA ILE A 27 16.69 -22.99 -22.52
C ILE A 27 16.57 -21.47 -22.64
N LEU A 28 16.26 -20.93 -23.82
CA LEU A 28 16.19 -19.48 -24.05
C LEU A 28 14.90 -18.78 -23.56
N PRO A 29 13.69 -19.37 -23.60
CA PRO A 29 12.50 -18.69 -23.07
C PRO A 29 12.31 -18.83 -21.55
N THR A 30 13.00 -19.77 -20.88
CA THR A 30 12.80 -20.05 -19.44
C THR A 30 13.57 -19.12 -18.50
N VAL A 31 14.55 -18.35 -19.00
CA VAL A 31 15.36 -17.43 -18.16
C VAL A 31 14.62 -16.13 -17.82
N MET A 32 13.52 -15.78 -18.50
CA MET A 32 12.86 -14.48 -18.31
C MET A 32 11.93 -14.39 -17.10
N ILE A 33 11.58 -15.50 -16.42
CA ILE A 33 10.59 -15.51 -15.32
C ILE A 33 11.25 -15.36 -13.93
N ALA A 34 12.58 -15.35 -13.84
CA ALA A 34 13.30 -15.33 -12.57
C ALA A 34 13.64 -13.92 -12.03
N HIS A 35 13.03 -12.85 -12.56
CA HIS A 35 13.20 -11.51 -12.00
C HIS A 35 12.20 -11.32 -10.86
N PRO A 36 12.63 -11.14 -9.59
CA PRO A 36 11.73 -10.74 -8.53
C PRO A 36 11.17 -9.35 -8.90
N HIS A 37 9.92 -9.31 -9.35
CA HIS A 37 9.19 -8.05 -9.49
C HIS A 37 8.82 -7.62 -8.07
N SER A 38 9.62 -6.73 -7.48
CA SER A 38 9.25 -6.07 -6.23
C SER A 38 7.97 -5.27 -6.47
N ALA A 39 6.82 -5.88 -6.19
CA ALA A 39 5.55 -5.17 -6.10
C ALA A 39 5.61 -4.31 -4.84
N ALA A 40 6.16 -3.10 -4.96
CA ALA A 40 6.04 -2.10 -3.91
C ALA A 40 4.56 -1.70 -3.83
N SER A 41 3.85 -2.20 -2.83
CA SER A 41 2.54 -1.67 -2.45
C SER A 41 2.78 -0.29 -1.85
N GLN A 42 2.79 0.73 -2.72
CA GLN A 42 2.79 2.12 -2.27
C GLN A 42 1.35 2.47 -1.93
N THR A 43 1.04 2.60 -0.64
CA THR A 43 -0.17 3.30 -0.21
C THR A 43 -0.12 4.69 -0.86
N MET A 44 -0.97 4.93 -1.86
CA MET A 44 -1.06 6.24 -2.51
C MET A 44 -1.61 7.24 -1.50
N LEU A 45 -0.71 7.92 -0.80
CA LEU A 45 -1.04 9.05 0.05
C LEU A 45 -1.43 10.22 -0.85
N SER A 46 -2.63 10.75 -0.66
CA SER A 46 -3.07 11.95 -1.36
C SER A 46 -2.46 13.15 -0.67
N CYS A 47 -1.48 13.77 -1.34
CA CYS A 47 -0.73 14.91 -0.82
C CYS A 47 -0.97 16.17 -1.64
N ALA A 48 -1.06 17.31 -0.96
CA ALA A 48 -1.16 18.64 -1.58
C ALA A 48 -0.58 19.70 -0.63
N GLY A 49 -0.61 20.98 -1.03
CA GLY A 49 -0.29 22.06 -0.11
C GLY A 49 -1.26 22.06 1.08
N ARG A 50 -0.78 22.35 2.29
CA ARG A 50 -1.59 22.32 3.52
C ARG A 50 -2.87 23.14 3.40
N SER A 51 -2.79 24.33 2.79
CA SER A 51 -3.96 25.19 2.57
C SER A 51 -5.04 24.53 1.72
N ASP A 52 -4.62 23.76 0.71
CA ASP A 52 -5.52 23.09 -0.21
C ASP A 52 -6.20 21.91 0.49
N VAL A 53 -5.45 21.14 1.28
CA VAL A 53 -5.99 20.03 2.09
C VAL A 53 -6.98 20.57 3.12
N ILE A 54 -6.63 21.60 3.89
CA ILE A 54 -7.52 22.21 4.88
C ILE A 54 -8.80 22.73 4.21
N SER A 55 -8.65 23.46 3.10
CA SER A 55 -9.80 24.01 2.37
C SER A 55 -10.69 22.90 1.81
N PHE A 56 -10.10 21.81 1.34
CA PHE A 56 -10.82 20.64 0.85
C PHE A 56 -11.59 19.97 1.98
N LEU A 57 -10.96 19.70 3.13
CA LEU A 57 -11.61 19.06 4.27
C LEU A 57 -12.75 19.91 4.83
N ASP A 58 -12.54 21.22 4.93
CA ASP A 58 -13.57 22.15 5.40
C ASP A 58 -14.76 22.22 4.45
N ARG A 59 -14.52 22.36 3.14
CA ARG A 59 -15.61 22.54 2.17
C ARG A 59 -16.42 21.28 1.92
N ASN A 60 -15.79 20.11 1.93
CA ASN A 60 -16.45 18.86 1.55
C ASN A 60 -17.01 18.09 2.74
N PHE A 61 -16.37 18.20 3.91
CA PHE A 61 -16.74 17.43 5.11
C PHE A 61 -17.07 18.31 6.31
N GLY A 62 -16.75 19.61 6.28
CA GLY A 62 -16.91 20.50 7.43
C GLY A 62 -15.94 20.19 8.56
N GLU A 63 -14.85 19.47 8.26
CA GLU A 63 -13.87 19.05 9.26
C GLU A 63 -12.97 20.20 9.66
N LYS A 64 -12.78 20.36 10.98
CA LYS A 64 -11.92 21.37 11.58
C LYS A 64 -10.80 20.71 12.36
N LEU A 65 -9.67 21.41 12.47
CA LEU A 65 -8.52 20.94 13.24
C LEU A 65 -8.93 20.73 14.70
N THR A 66 -8.82 19.49 15.16
CA THR A 66 -9.22 19.05 16.51
C THR A 66 -8.01 18.80 17.39
N ALA A 67 -6.94 18.23 16.84
CA ALA A 67 -5.72 17.96 17.57
C ALA A 67 -4.49 18.07 16.66
N VAL A 68 -3.33 18.34 17.26
CA VAL A 68 -2.03 18.37 16.59
C VAL A 68 -0.97 17.75 17.50
N GLY A 69 0.00 17.06 16.91
CA GLY A 69 1.15 16.50 17.62
C GLY A 69 2.39 16.50 16.74
N LEU A 70 3.56 16.65 17.35
CA LEU A 70 4.83 16.47 16.64
C LEU A 70 5.05 14.97 16.40
N VAL A 71 5.31 14.59 15.15
CA VAL A 71 5.73 13.22 14.81
C VAL A 71 7.24 13.11 14.97
N ASN A 72 7.96 14.11 14.45
CA ASN A 72 9.41 14.26 14.57
C ASN A 72 9.79 15.73 14.34
N GLN A 73 11.08 16.02 14.14
CA GLN A 73 11.58 17.39 13.92
C GLN A 73 11.12 18.02 12.60
N ASN A 74 10.62 17.22 11.66
CA ASN A 74 10.32 17.63 10.29
C ASN A 74 8.85 17.46 9.92
N SER A 75 8.01 16.94 10.82
CA SER A 75 6.58 16.77 10.55
C SER A 75 5.70 16.77 11.80
N ILE A 76 4.46 17.20 11.57
CA ILE A 76 3.36 17.15 12.53
C ILE A 76 2.27 16.21 12.03
N LEU A 77 1.55 15.59 12.97
CA LEU A 77 0.29 14.90 12.76
C LEU A 77 -0.82 15.87 13.14
N GLU A 78 -1.81 16.00 12.28
CA GLU A 78 -3.00 16.81 12.45
C GLU A 78 -4.23 15.91 12.38
N VAL A 79 -5.18 16.13 13.28
CA VAL A 79 -6.46 15.44 13.30
C VAL A 79 -7.55 16.44 12.97
N TYR A 80 -8.29 16.19 11.90
CA TYR A 80 -9.44 16.98 11.49
C TYR A 80 -10.72 16.18 11.77
N ALA A 81 -11.74 16.83 12.31
CA ALA A 81 -13.02 16.19 12.59
C ALA A 81 -14.19 17.18 12.46
N ALA A 82 -15.35 16.65 12.11
CA ALA A 82 -16.59 17.40 11.96
C ALA A 82 -17.64 16.95 12.98
N LYS A 83 -18.63 17.81 13.25
CA LYS A 83 -19.79 17.46 14.09
C LYS A 83 -20.66 16.34 13.48
N SER A 84 -20.56 16.13 12.17
CA SER A 84 -21.20 15.01 11.46
C SER A 84 -20.60 13.65 11.84
N GLY A 85 -19.42 13.64 12.46
CA GLY A 85 -18.67 12.42 12.79
C GLY A 85 -17.60 12.06 11.77
N THR A 86 -17.47 12.77 10.64
CA THR A 86 -16.36 12.52 9.71
C THR A 86 -15.04 12.98 10.33
N TRP A 87 -13.95 12.29 10.00
CA TRP A 87 -12.61 12.64 10.44
C TRP A 87 -11.53 12.26 9.43
N THR A 88 -10.42 13.00 9.49
CA THR A 88 -9.23 12.77 8.65
C THR A 88 -7.95 12.98 9.45
N LEU A 89 -7.01 12.04 9.31
CA LEU A 89 -5.64 12.15 9.79
C LEU A 89 -4.72 12.64 8.68
N VAL A 90 -4.00 13.72 8.96
CA VAL A 90 -3.11 14.39 8.01
C VAL A 90 -1.71 14.47 8.62
N VAL A 91 -0.66 14.16 7.87
CA VAL A 91 0.71 14.52 8.24
C VAL A 91 1.16 15.67 7.39
N THR A 92 1.75 16.68 8.03
CA THR A 92 2.26 17.88 7.38
C THR A 92 3.74 18.04 7.66
N ASP A 93 4.53 18.22 6.61
CA ASP A 93 5.96 18.46 6.72
C ASP A 93 6.30 19.95 6.91
N VAL A 94 7.57 20.24 7.18
CA VAL A 94 8.09 21.61 7.31
C VAL A 94 8.06 22.42 6.02
N HIS A 95 7.84 21.78 4.86
CA HIS A 95 7.69 22.45 3.58
C HIS A 95 6.23 22.84 3.29
N GLY A 96 5.30 22.49 4.19
CA GLY A 96 3.88 22.78 4.06
C GLY A 96 3.15 21.80 3.15
N THR A 97 3.74 20.64 2.85
CA THR A 97 3.05 19.55 2.16
C THR A 97 2.28 18.73 3.18
N SER A 98 0.99 18.50 2.92
CA SER A 98 0.09 17.73 3.76
C SER A 98 -0.40 16.50 3.03
N CYS A 99 -0.29 15.33 3.66
CA CYS A 99 -0.73 14.06 3.12
C CYS A 99 -1.83 13.46 4.00
N ILE A 100 -2.95 13.07 3.38
CA ILE A 100 -4.02 12.32 4.06
C ILE A 100 -3.53 10.89 4.30
N LEU A 101 -3.41 10.51 5.57
CA LEU A 101 -3.01 9.16 5.99
C LEU A 101 -4.22 8.22 6.04
N LEU A 102 -5.28 8.67 6.70
CA LEU A 102 -6.49 7.91 6.98
C LEU A 102 -7.68 8.86 7.04
N SER A 103 -8.85 8.36 6.71
CA SER A 103 -10.12 9.06 6.83
C SER A 103 -11.22 8.08 7.20
N GLY A 104 -12.28 8.57 7.84
CA GLY A 104 -13.42 7.75 8.19
C GLY A 104 -14.55 8.55 8.80
N ASP A 105 -15.44 7.81 9.45
CA ASP A 105 -16.63 8.34 10.09
C ASP A 105 -16.67 7.94 11.58
N SER A 106 -17.73 8.34 12.27
CA SER A 106 -17.99 8.02 13.68
C SER A 106 -16.92 8.55 14.65
N TRP A 107 -16.46 9.78 14.45
CA TRP A 107 -15.59 10.48 15.39
C TRP A 107 -16.29 10.72 16.74
N GLU A 108 -15.62 10.37 17.83
CA GLU A 108 -16.08 10.61 19.19
C GLU A 108 -15.04 11.40 19.98
N THR A 109 -15.50 12.37 20.78
CA THR A 109 -14.62 13.08 21.71
C THR A 109 -14.65 12.36 23.04
N MET A 110 -13.51 11.81 23.44
CA MET A 110 -13.37 11.24 24.78
C MET A 110 -13.27 12.34 25.83
N PRO A 111 -13.87 12.16 27.01
CA PRO A 111 -13.66 13.08 28.14
C PRO A 111 -12.17 13.10 28.53
N ALA A 112 -11.70 14.25 29.01
CA ALA A 112 -10.33 14.39 29.50
C ALA A 112 -10.06 13.38 30.62
N LEU A 113 -8.93 12.67 30.52
CA LEU A 113 -8.49 11.74 31.55
C LEU A 113 -7.88 12.55 32.70
N PRO A 114 -8.26 12.28 33.97
CA PRO A 114 -7.65 12.95 35.11
C PRO A 114 -6.13 12.76 35.12
N GLY A 115 -5.38 13.86 35.13
CA GLY A 115 -3.90 13.84 35.16
C GLY A 115 -3.20 13.87 33.79
N ILE A 116 -3.96 13.87 32.69
CA ILE A 116 -3.48 14.20 31.34
C ILE A 116 -4.16 15.51 30.92
N GLU A 117 -4.00 16.53 31.75
CA GLU A 117 -4.40 17.89 31.38
C GLU A 117 -3.11 18.64 31.04
N THR A 118 -2.96 18.97 29.77
CA THR A 118 -1.86 19.79 29.23
C THR A 118 -2.18 21.26 29.36
#